data_AF-A0A7W5Q3U9-F1
#
_entry.id   AF-A0A7W5Q3U9-F1
#
_cell.length_a   1.000
_cell.length_b   1.000
_cell.length_c   1.000
_cell.angle_alpha   90.00
_cell.angle_beta   90.00
_cell.angle_gamma   90.00
#
_symmetry.space_group_name_H-M   'P 1'
#
loop_
_entity.id
_entity.type
_entity.pdbx_description
1 polymer ?
#
loop_
_entity_poly.entity_id
_entity_poly.type
_entity_poly.pdbx_seq_one_letter_code
_entity_poly.pdbx_strand_id
1 'polypeptide(L)'
;MSRGLLVLVLQFFVCIAVFSIGLWTFVRPRSFQQFLNLNFGLLPAAGAGTALTPILIRLSSVFFLWYGYQLGEAFSAEILWLIGLVGQLVGQ
;
A
#
# COMPACT_ATOMS: atom_id res chain seq x y z
N MET A 1 -23.13 12.80 8.78
CA MET A 1 -21.70 13.14 8.92
C MET A 1 -20.80 11.97 9.30
N SER A 2 -21.22 11.00 10.13
CA SER A 2 -20.37 9.85 10.56
C SER A 2 -19.89 8.92 9.43
N ARG A 3 -20.72 8.68 8.41
CA ARG A 3 -20.38 7.77 7.28
C ARG A 3 -19.20 8.28 6.44
N GLY A 4 -19.13 9.58 6.18
CA GLY A 4 -18.04 10.16 5.38
C GLY A 4 -16.68 10.07 6.07
N LEU A 5 -16.65 10.28 7.39
CA LEU A 5 -15.44 10.20 8.20
C LEU A 5 -14.94 8.74 8.29
N LEU A 6 -15.85 7.78 8.42
CA LEU A 6 -15.50 6.35 8.40
C LEU A 6 -14.91 5.93 7.05
N VAL A 7 -15.53 6.35 5.94
CA VAL A 7 -15.00 6.10 4.59
C VAL A 7 -13.61 6.70 4.42
N LEU A 8 -13.40 7.94 4.89
CA LEU A 8 -12.11 8.63 4.83
C LEU A 8 -11.02 7.88 5.61
N VAL A 9 -11.31 7.44 6.83
CA VAL A 9 -10.37 6.65 7.65
C VAL A 9 -10.04 5.33 6.95
N LEU A 10 -11.05 4.60 6.46
CA LEU A 10 -10.85 3.35 5.75
C LEU A 10 -9.98 3.56 4.49
N GLN A 11 -10.24 4.63 3.75
CA GLN A 11 -9.50 4.97 2.54
C GLN A 11 -8.04 5.31 2.85
N PHE A 12 -7.79 5.99 3.97
CA PHE A 12 -6.43 6.25 4.46
C PHE A 12 -5.70 4.94 4.82
N PHE A 13 -6.37 4.02 5.52
CA PHE A 13 -5.83 2.69 5.83
C PHE A 13 -5.50 1.89 4.56
N VAL A 14 -6.41 1.89 3.58
CA VAL A 14 -6.19 1.23 2.28
C VAL A 14 -5.00 1.84 1.56
N CYS A 15 -4.88 3.17 1.57
CA CYS A 15 -3.77 3.89 0.94
C CYS A 15 -2.41 3.48 1.56
N ILE A 16 -2.32 3.51 2.89
CA ILE A 16 -1.12 3.06 3.62
C ILE A 16 -0.81 1.61 3.33
N ALA A 17 -1.82 0.73 3.33
CA ALA A 17 -1.63 -0.70 3.09
C ALA A 17 -1.09 -0.96 1.67
N VAL A 18 -1.69 -0.35 0.64
CA VAL A 18 -1.25 -0.50 -0.76
C VAL A 18 0.16 0.04 -0.95
N PHE A 19 0.46 1.22 -0.39
CA PHE A 19 1.78 1.82 -0.49
C PHE A 19 2.85 0.96 0.23
N SER A 20 2.53 0.47 1.43
CA SER A 20 3.43 -0.39 2.21
C SER A 20 3.71 -1.72 1.51
N ILE A 21 2.67 -2.34 0.95
CA ILE A 21 2.82 -3.57 0.15
C ILE A 21 3.67 -3.28 -1.08
N GLY A 22 3.34 -2.24 -1.86
CA GLY A 22 4.10 -1.84 -3.05
C GLY A 22 5.57 -1.58 -2.74
N LEU A 23 5.88 -0.92 -1.62
CA LEU A 23 7.26 -0.67 -1.19
C LEU A 23 7.97 -1.97 -0.81
N TRP A 24 7.31 -2.84 -0.05
CA TRP A 24 7.87 -4.12 0.34
C TRP A 24 8.17 -5.03 -0.86
N THR A 25 7.23 -5.13 -1.79
CA THR A 25 7.38 -5.93 -3.01
C THR A 25 8.43 -5.35 -3.96
N PHE A 26 8.61 -4.03 -3.97
CA PHE A 26 9.65 -3.36 -4.76
C PHE A 26 11.07 -3.63 -4.20
N VAL A 27 11.27 -3.44 -2.89
CA VAL A 27 12.58 -3.58 -2.24
C VAL A 27 12.98 -5.05 -2.10
N ARG A 28 12.05 -5.93 -1.73
CA ARG A 28 12.33 -7.37 -1.46
C ARG A 28 11.35 -8.30 -2.19
N PRO A 29 11.33 -8.32 -3.54
CA PRO A 29 10.39 -9.13 -4.32
C PRO A 29 10.51 -10.64 -4.05
N ARG A 30 11.70 -11.15 -3.76
CA ARG A 30 11.93 -12.57 -3.44
C ARG A 30 11.32 -12.97 -2.10
N SER A 31 11.36 -12.09 -1.10
CA SER A 31 10.74 -12.34 0.21
C SER A 31 9.22 -12.38 0.08
N PHE A 32 8.64 -11.48 -0.73
CA PHE A 32 7.22 -11.49 -1.03
C PHE A 32 6.78 -12.74 -1.81
N GLN A 33 7.55 -13.15 -2.82
CA GLN A 33 7.31 -14.40 -3.55
C GLN A 33 7.32 -15.61 -2.61
N GLN A 34 8.30 -15.69 -1.70
CA GLN A 34 8.39 -16.77 -0.72
C GLN A 34 7.22 -16.72 0.27
N PHE A 35 6.80 -15.54 0.72
CA PHE A 35 5.63 -15.37 1.56
C PHE A 35 4.35 -15.89 0.89
N LEU A 36 4.12 -15.54 -0.38
CA LEU A 36 2.95 -16.00 -1.15
C LEU A 36 2.98 -17.51 -1.41
N ASN A 37 4.16 -18.08 -1.64
CA ASN A 37 4.31 -19.52 -1.76
C ASN A 37 3.98 -20.25 -0.44
N LEU A 38 4.53 -19.79 0.69
CA LEU A 38 4.37 -20.45 1.99
C LEU A 38 2.95 -20.35 2.57
N ASN A 39 2.29 -19.20 2.39
CA ASN A 39 1.00 -18.94 3.03
C ASN A 39 -0.20 -19.28 2.13
N PHE A 40 -0.03 -19.19 0.81
CA PHE A 40 -1.15 -19.29 -0.13
C PHE A 40 -0.91 -20.27 -1.28
N GLY A 41 0.31 -20.80 -1.45
CA GLY A 41 0.65 -21.68 -2.57
C GLY A 41 0.52 -21.03 -3.96
N LEU A 42 0.39 -19.69 -4.02
CA LEU A 42 0.03 -18.95 -5.23
C LEU A 42 1.19 -18.78 -6.22
N LEU A 43 2.43 -18.78 -5.73
CA LEU A 43 3.62 -18.57 -6.55
C LEU A 43 4.61 -19.71 -6.37
N PRO A 44 5.46 -20.01 -7.38
CA PRO A 44 6.54 -20.96 -7.23
C PRO A 44 7.56 -20.49 -6.19
N ALA A 45 8.21 -21.44 -5.52
CA ALA A 45 9.22 -21.15 -4.50
C ALA A 45 10.30 -20.20 -5.04
N ALA A 46 10.75 -19.27 -4.19
CA ALA A 46 11.78 -18.30 -4.55
C ALA A 46 13.10 -19.04 -4.88
N GLY A 47 13.44 -19.11 -6.16
CA GLY A 47 14.59 -19.86 -6.69
C GLY A 47 14.24 -21.07 -7.57
N ALA A 48 13.00 -21.58 -7.50
CA ALA A 48 12.52 -22.69 -8.34
C ALA A 48 11.81 -22.22 -9.63
N GLY A 49 11.50 -20.92 -9.74
CA GLY A 49 10.86 -20.31 -10.92
C GLY A 49 11.84 -19.51 -11.77
N THR A 50 11.55 -19.44 -13.08
CA THR A 50 12.21 -18.52 -14.03
C THR A 50 12.28 -17.09 -13.50
N ALA A 51 13.36 -16.36 -13.81
CA ALA A 51 13.62 -14.99 -13.35
C ALA A 51 12.51 -13.95 -13.68
N LEU A 52 11.51 -14.34 -14.46
CA LEU A 52 10.32 -13.56 -14.79
C LEU A 52 9.44 -13.23 -13.58
N THR A 53 9.24 -14.16 -12.64
CA THR A 53 8.34 -13.94 -11.48
C THR A 53 8.74 -12.72 -10.63
N PRO A 54 10.00 -12.55 -10.20
CA PRO A 54 10.39 -11.36 -9.44
C PRO A 54 10.35 -10.07 -10.26
N ILE A 55 10.50 -10.14 -11.59
CA ILE A 55 10.35 -8.98 -12.49
C ILE A 55 8.90 -8.53 -12.54
N LEU A 56 7.96 -9.47 -12.72
CA LEU A 56 6.52 -9.18 -12.71
C LEU A 56 6.07 -8.60 -11.37
N ILE A 57 6.57 -9.14 -10.26
CA ILE A 57 6.30 -8.60 -8.91
C ILE A 57 6.80 -7.15 -8.81
N ARG A 58 8.00 -6.84 -9.29
CA ARG A 58 8.51 -5.46 -9.30
C ARG A 58 7.66 -4.55 -10.17
N LEU A 59 7.21 -5.01 -11.33
CA LEU A 59 6.39 -4.22 -12.25
C LEU A 59 5.02 -3.91 -11.64
N SER A 60 4.37 -4.88 -10.99
CA SER A 60 3.16 -4.65 -10.20
C SER A 60 3.42 -3.74 -9.00
N SER A 61 4.60 -3.81 -8.38
CA SER A 61 4.99 -2.92 -7.28
C SER A 61 5.04 -1.46 -7.71
N VAL A 62 5.62 -1.19 -8.89
CA VAL A 62 5.64 0.17 -9.45
C VAL A 62 4.23 0.69 -9.68
N PHE A 63 3.33 -0.16 -10.20
CA PHE A 63 1.93 0.18 -10.34
C PHE A 63 1.26 0.50 -8.99
N PHE A 64 1.48 -0.32 -7.95
CA PHE A 64 0.93 -0.05 -6.61
C PHE A 64 1.48 1.22 -5.97
N LEU A 65 2.77 1.51 -6.14
CA LEU A 65 3.39 2.74 -5.66
C LEU A 65 2.84 3.97 -6.38
N TRP A 66 2.70 3.91 -7.71
CA TRP A 66 2.09 4.97 -8.49
C TRP A 66 0.62 5.19 -8.10
N TYR A 67 -0.14 4.11 -7.97
CA TYR A 67 -1.53 4.18 -7.53
C TYR A 67 -1.66 4.77 -6.12
N GLY A 68 -0.84 4.33 -5.18
CA GLY A 68 -0.80 4.89 -3.81
C GLY A 68 -0.43 6.37 -3.81
N TYR A 69 0.48 6.81 -4.68
CA TYR A 69 0.82 8.21 -4.85
C TYR A 69 -0.37 9.03 -5.39
N GLN A 70 -1.01 8.59 -6.47
CA GLN A 70 -2.21 9.28 -7.01
C GLN A 70 -3.33 9.35 -5.98
N LEU A 71 -3.50 8.31 -5.17
CA LEU A 71 -4.51 8.26 -4.13
C LEU A 71 -4.16 9.23 -2.99
N GLY A 72 -2.90 9.29 -2.58
CA GLY A 72 -2.42 10.29 -1.63
C GLY A 72 -2.59 11.73 -2.13
N GLU A 73 -2.35 11.98 -3.41
CA GLU A 73 -2.57 13.29 -4.04
C GLU A 73 -4.07 13.67 -4.02
N ALA A 74 -4.93 12.75 -4.45
CA ALA A 74 -6.38 12.96 -4.52
C ALA A 74 -7.00 13.28 -3.14
N PHE A 75 -6.45 12.70 -2.07
CA PHE A 75 -6.95 12.90 -0.70
C PHE A 75 -6.10 13.88 0.13
N SER A 76 -5.11 14.54 -0.46
CA SER A 76 -4.17 15.42 0.24
C SER A 76 -4.90 16.56 0.97
N ALA A 77 -5.95 17.12 0.37
CA ALA A 77 -6.77 18.17 0.95
C ALA A 77 -7.53 17.69 2.20
N GLU A 78 -8.15 16.51 2.17
CA GLU A 78 -8.83 15.97 3.35
C GLU A 78 -7.86 15.56 4.46
N ILE A 79 -6.67 15.07 4.10
CA ILE A 79 -5.62 14.72 5.07
C ILE A 79 -5.13 15.96 5.80
N LEU A 80 -4.83 17.04 5.07
CA LEU A 80 -4.40 18.31 5.67
C LEU A 80 -5.50 18.92 6.55
N TRP A 81 -6.75 18.82 6.13
CA TRP A 81 -7.89 19.25 6.94
C TRP A 81 -8.02 18.45 8.25
N LEU A 82 -7.89 17.12 8.19
CA LEU A 82 -7.88 16.26 9.38
C LEU A 82 -6.73 16.59 10.34
N ILE A 83 -5.51 16.80 9.82
CA ILE A 83 -4.34 17.16 10.62
C ILE A 83 -4.58 18.51 11.33
N GLY A 84 -5.10 19.51 10.61
CA GLY A 84 -5.45 20.81 11.19
C GLY A 84 -6.49 20.71 12.30
N LEU A 85 -7.51 19.87 12.11
CA LEU A 85 -8.57 19.64 13.10
C LEU A 85 -8.05 18.93 14.35
N VAL A 86 -7.19 17.91 14.19
CA VAL A 86 -6.53 17.24 15.32
C VAL A 86 -5.61 18.20 16.07
N GLY A 87 -4.83 19.03 15.35
CA GLY A 87 -3.97 20.03 15.96
C GLY A 87 -4.74 21.04 16.82
N GLN A 88 -5.93 21.45 16.38
CA GLN A 88 -6.82 22.32 17.17
C GLN A 88 -7.40 21.63 18.40
N LEU A 89 -7.70 20.33 18.34
CA LEU A 89 -8.25 19.57 19.47
C LEU A 89 -7.20 19.18 20.52
N VAL A 90 -5.93 18.99 20.11
CA VAL A 90 -4.81 18.66 21.02
C VAL A 90 -4.19 19.94 21.63
N GLY A 91 -4.36 21.09 20.98
CA GLY A 91 -3.91 22.38 21.48
C GLY A 91 -4.85 23.07 22.49
N GLN A 92 -5.99 22.45 22.82
CA GLN A 92 -6.90 22.85 23.91
C GLN A 92 -6.74 21.90 25.11
#